data_AF-G1VED5-F1
#
_entry.id   AF-G1VED5-F1
#
_cell.length_a   1.000
_cell.length_b   1.000
_cell.length_c   1.000
_cell.angle_alpha   90.00
_cell.angle_beta   90.00
_cell.angle_gamma   90.00
#
_symmetry.space_group_name_H-M   'P 1'
#
loop_
_entity.id
_entity.type
_entity.pdbx_description
1 polymer ?
#
loop_
_entity_poly.entity_id
_entity_poly.type
_entity_poly.pdbx_seq_one_letter_code
_entity_poly.pdbx_strand_id
1 'polypeptide(L)'
;MGILPCGSGNGLARHLNLPMNLKKCIDILNYCDIKKLDYGIINEHPFFCTCGMGFDAFISMKFAEAGKRGPITYMQKVLEEGLRYEPETYVIEDEDGTHSYKAFLVSVANASQYGNNAYIAPQASMSDGLLDVIIMEPFDLIDAPQVAIELFNKTLDKNLKIKTFRSKHIHIHRKSEGIIHYDGDPITSSADVDISIVPKGINIIVNPKGGKDCRQPNMLQTAFSEIFYNFDLMRQDLTKQSRKVQAINKNLLRKLNI
;
A
#
# COMPACT_ATOMS: atom_id res chain seq x y z
N MET A 1 24.29 -7.68 -4.47
CA MET A 1 23.94 -6.64 -3.48
C MET A 1 23.71 -7.28 -2.12
N GLY A 2 24.20 -6.68 -1.04
CA GLY A 2 23.91 -7.08 0.35
C GLY A 2 23.31 -5.90 1.12
N ILE A 3 22.45 -6.16 2.10
CA ILE A 3 21.66 -5.13 2.78
C ILE A 3 21.95 -5.16 4.29
N LEU A 4 22.31 -3.99 4.84
CA LEU A 4 22.44 -3.77 6.28
C LEU A 4 21.32 -2.85 6.77
N PRO A 5 20.48 -3.28 7.72
CA PRO A 5 19.32 -2.51 8.18
C PRO A 5 19.72 -1.39 9.17
N CYS A 6 20.25 -0.29 8.64
CA CYS A 6 20.65 0.89 9.44
C CYS A 6 19.59 1.99 9.46
N GLY A 7 18.48 1.83 8.72
CA GLY A 7 17.39 2.81 8.64
C GLY A 7 16.37 2.65 9.77
N SER A 8 15.41 3.57 9.84
CA SER A 8 14.30 3.47 10.79
C SER A 8 13.21 2.49 10.32
N GLY A 9 12.97 2.36 9.01
CA GLY A 9 11.93 1.49 8.44
C GLY A 9 12.40 0.08 8.09
N ASN A 10 13.50 0.00 7.33
CA ASN A 10 14.12 -1.24 6.85
C ASN A 10 13.17 -2.18 6.08
N GLY A 11 12.25 -1.65 5.26
CA GLY A 11 11.22 -2.41 4.54
C GLY A 11 11.79 -3.60 3.75
N LEU A 12 12.77 -3.36 2.88
CA LEU A 12 13.40 -4.42 2.08
C LEU A 12 14.07 -5.50 2.95
N ALA A 13 14.82 -5.10 3.97
CA ALA A 13 15.50 -6.04 4.86
C ALA A 13 14.49 -6.92 5.62
N ARG A 14 13.38 -6.34 6.07
CA ARG A 14 12.29 -7.08 6.73
C ARG A 14 11.58 -8.02 5.75
N HIS A 15 11.34 -7.58 4.52
CA HIS A 15 10.77 -8.42 3.47
C HIS A 15 11.64 -9.65 3.19
N LEU A 16 12.96 -9.47 3.14
CA LEU A 16 13.95 -10.53 2.95
C LEU A 16 14.27 -11.32 4.22
N ASN A 17 13.50 -11.10 5.30
CA ASN A 17 13.68 -11.74 6.60
C ASN A 17 15.10 -11.59 7.17
N LEU A 18 15.81 -10.51 6.84
CA LEU A 18 17.13 -10.21 7.40
C LEU A 18 17.00 -9.81 8.88
N PRO A 19 17.92 -10.22 9.76
CA PRO A 19 17.92 -9.77 11.15
C PRO A 19 18.10 -8.25 11.27
N MET A 20 17.30 -7.58 12.10
CA MET A 20 17.49 -6.14 12.37
C MET A 20 18.73 -5.86 13.24
N ASN A 21 19.26 -6.87 13.94
CA ASN A 21 20.54 -6.75 14.64
C ASN A 21 21.69 -6.84 13.62
N LEU A 22 22.51 -5.79 13.54
CA LEU A 22 23.57 -5.69 12.52
C LEU A 22 24.56 -6.86 12.56
N LYS A 23 25.00 -7.29 13.74
CA LYS A 23 25.95 -8.42 13.86
C LYS A 23 25.35 -9.70 13.27
N LYS A 24 24.11 -10.02 13.67
CA LYS A 24 23.38 -11.18 13.12
C LYS A 24 23.12 -11.03 11.62
N CYS A 25 22.88 -9.82 11.12
CA CYS A 25 22.70 -9.58 9.70
C CYS A 25 24.00 -9.86 8.93
N ILE A 26 25.14 -9.39 9.42
CA ILE A 26 26.46 -9.68 8.84
C ILE A 26 26.72 -11.19 8.82
N ASP A 27 26.41 -11.89 9.91
CA ASP A 27 26.52 -13.36 9.96
C ASP A 27 25.69 -14.03 8.86
N ILE A 28 24.46 -13.55 8.60
CA ILE A 28 23.61 -14.01 7.50
C ILE A 28 24.22 -13.68 6.13
N LEU A 29 24.69 -12.45 5.93
CA LEU A 29 25.27 -12.03 4.64
C LEU A 29 26.52 -12.84 4.28
N ASN A 30 27.30 -13.27 5.28
CA ASN A 30 28.49 -14.10 5.09
C ASN A 30 28.19 -15.52 4.58
N TYR A 31 26.94 -16.01 4.66
CA TYR A 31 26.57 -17.26 3.99
C TYR A 31 26.57 -17.13 2.46
N CYS A 32 26.50 -15.89 1.93
CA CYS A 32 26.52 -15.60 0.50
C CYS A 32 25.47 -16.38 -0.31
N ASP A 33 24.28 -16.66 0.26
CA ASP A 33 23.17 -17.22 -0.50
C ASP A 33 22.56 -16.13 -1.39
N ILE A 34 22.89 -16.18 -2.69
CA ILE A 34 22.49 -15.17 -3.66
C ILE A 34 21.26 -15.67 -4.43
N LYS A 35 20.21 -14.85 -4.46
CA LYS A 35 19.03 -15.05 -5.31
C LYS A 35 18.92 -13.94 -6.34
N LYS A 36 18.44 -14.30 -7.53
CA LYS A 36 17.94 -13.35 -8.51
C LYS A 36 16.52 -12.96 -8.14
N LEU A 37 16.30 -11.68 -7.89
CA LEU A 37 15.02 -11.11 -7.50
C LEU A 37 14.55 -10.08 -8.53
N ASP A 38 13.25 -9.85 -8.52
CA ASP A 38 12.56 -8.90 -9.35
C ASP A 38 12.66 -7.49 -8.72
N TYR A 39 12.60 -6.46 -9.54
CA TYR A 39 12.44 -5.06 -9.12
C TYR A 39 11.46 -4.36 -10.07
N GLY A 40 10.80 -3.31 -9.61
CA GLY A 40 9.87 -2.57 -10.43
C GLY A 40 10.51 -1.31 -11.02
N ILE A 41 9.92 -0.79 -12.08
CA ILE A 41 10.24 0.52 -12.65
C ILE A 41 8.94 1.32 -12.70
N ILE A 42 8.95 2.54 -12.16
CA ILE A 42 7.91 3.54 -12.35
C ILE A 42 8.47 4.66 -13.23
N ASN A 43 7.92 4.80 -14.43
CA ASN A 43 8.47 5.56 -15.55
C ASN A 43 9.93 5.15 -15.82
N GLU A 44 10.89 5.95 -15.37
CA GLU A 44 12.34 5.72 -15.55
C GLU A 44 13.03 5.34 -14.22
N HIS A 45 12.28 5.29 -13.11
CA HIS A 45 12.84 5.14 -11.77
C HIS A 45 12.69 3.71 -11.25
N PRO A 46 13.80 3.01 -10.96
CA PRO A 46 13.74 1.68 -10.36
C PRO A 46 13.30 1.77 -8.88
N PHE A 47 12.52 0.79 -8.43
CA PHE A 47 12.12 0.62 -7.04
C PHE A 47 12.18 -0.85 -6.62
N PHE A 48 12.46 -1.10 -5.34
CA PHE A 48 12.58 -2.45 -4.79
C PHE A 48 11.37 -2.86 -3.96
N CYS A 49 10.83 -1.93 -3.17
CA CYS A 49 9.73 -2.20 -2.25
C CYS A 49 8.39 -1.82 -2.86
N THR A 50 8.18 -0.51 -3.00
CA THR A 50 6.86 0.06 -3.30
C THR A 50 7.02 1.35 -4.07
N CYS A 51 6.17 1.57 -5.04
CA CYS A 51 5.92 2.89 -5.62
C CYS A 51 4.43 3.20 -5.56
N GLY A 52 4.04 4.42 -5.93
CA GLY A 52 2.64 4.77 -5.89
C GLY A 52 2.37 6.24 -6.07
N MET A 53 1.10 6.59 -5.89
CA MET A 53 0.56 7.93 -6.01
C MET A 53 -0.64 8.12 -5.10
N GLY A 54 -1.06 9.37 -5.00
CA GLY A 54 -2.09 9.81 -4.08
C GLY A 54 -1.54 10.05 -2.68
N PHE A 55 -2.27 9.62 -1.64
CA PHE A 55 -1.89 9.93 -0.26
C PHE A 55 -0.51 9.39 0.13
N ASP A 56 -0.11 8.22 -0.37
CA ASP A 56 1.22 7.61 -0.10
C ASP A 56 2.37 8.52 -0.58
N ALA A 57 2.25 9.02 -1.81
CA ALA A 57 3.20 9.95 -2.41
C ALA A 57 3.18 11.33 -1.71
N PHE A 58 1.99 11.81 -1.35
CA PHE A 58 1.83 13.07 -0.61
C PHE A 58 2.54 13.02 0.75
N ILE A 59 2.38 11.92 1.49
CA ILE A 59 3.05 11.73 2.77
C ILE A 59 4.57 11.62 2.59
N SER A 60 5.03 10.92 1.57
CA SER A 60 6.46 10.84 1.21
C SER A 60 7.08 12.24 0.99
N MET A 61 6.37 13.11 0.24
CA MET A 61 6.74 14.53 0.05
C MET A 61 6.82 15.28 1.38
N LYS A 62 5.80 15.17 2.24
CA LYS A 62 5.79 15.85 3.54
C LYS A 62 6.91 15.37 4.47
N PHE A 63 7.31 14.11 4.40
CA PHE A 63 8.46 13.62 5.16
C PHE A 63 9.79 14.14 4.63
N ALA A 64 9.96 14.21 3.31
CA ALA A 64 11.15 14.79 2.70
C ALA A 64 11.31 16.28 3.11
N GLU A 65 10.22 17.04 3.15
CA GLU A 65 10.21 18.45 3.60
C GLU A 65 10.47 18.61 5.10
N ALA A 66 9.98 17.68 5.94
CA ALA A 66 9.96 17.85 7.39
C ALA A 66 11.33 17.75 8.08
N GLY A 67 12.34 17.14 7.45
CA GLY A 67 13.73 17.05 7.95
C GLY A 67 13.96 16.32 9.29
N LYS A 68 12.90 15.96 10.03
CA LYS A 68 12.94 15.26 11.33
C LYS A 68 12.26 13.89 11.23
N ARG A 69 12.98 12.85 11.64
CA ARG A 69 12.52 11.46 11.65
C ARG A 69 12.08 11.05 13.06
N GLY A 70 10.83 10.62 13.23
CA GLY A 70 10.32 10.10 14.51
C GLY A 70 8.91 9.52 14.42
N PRO A 71 8.60 8.41 15.12
CA PRO A 71 7.33 7.69 14.99
C PRO A 71 6.09 8.44 15.50
N ILE A 72 6.25 9.36 16.48
CA ILE A 72 5.13 10.16 17.02
C ILE A 72 4.74 11.28 16.04
N THR A 73 5.72 11.94 15.41
CA THR A 73 5.48 12.93 14.35
C THR A 73 4.86 12.29 13.12
N TYR A 74 5.18 11.02 12.86
CA TYR A 74 4.63 10.25 11.74
C TYR A 74 3.11 10.11 11.85
N MET A 75 2.62 9.63 12.99
CA MET A 75 1.20 9.35 13.17
C MET A 75 0.35 10.62 13.20
N GLN A 76 0.80 11.67 13.90
CA GLN A 76 0.07 12.94 13.98
C GLN A 76 -0.06 13.64 12.62
N LYS A 77 1.05 13.70 11.85
CA LYS A 77 1.00 14.30 10.52
C LYS A 77 0.17 13.48 9.54
N VAL A 78 0.30 12.15 9.55
CA VAL A 78 -0.53 11.27 8.71
C VAL A 78 -2.03 11.47 9.01
N LEU A 79 -2.42 11.62 10.27
CA LEU A 79 -3.80 11.88 10.66
C LEU A 79 -4.29 13.27 10.24
N GLU A 80 -3.50 14.33 10.45
CA GLU A 80 -3.88 15.71 10.08
C GLU A 80 -3.93 15.91 8.55
N GLU A 81 -2.97 15.33 7.85
CA GLU A 81 -2.84 15.46 6.39
C GLU A 81 -3.82 14.53 5.65
N GLY A 82 -4.04 13.30 6.17
CA GLY A 82 -5.02 12.36 5.60
C GLY A 82 -6.45 12.89 5.66
N LEU A 83 -6.72 13.73 6.64
CA LEU A 83 -7.98 14.46 6.80
C LEU A 83 -8.26 15.51 5.73
N ARG A 84 -7.20 16.10 5.17
CA ARG A 84 -7.29 17.18 4.17
C ARG A 84 -7.03 16.69 2.75
N TYR A 85 -6.47 15.49 2.61
CA TYR A 85 -6.15 14.95 1.30
C TYR A 85 -7.43 14.63 0.52
N GLU A 86 -7.55 15.23 -0.67
CA GLU A 86 -8.68 14.98 -1.56
C GLU A 86 -8.36 13.77 -2.47
N PRO A 87 -9.19 12.70 -2.42
CA PRO A 87 -8.99 11.55 -3.28
C PRO A 87 -9.18 11.88 -4.76
N GLU A 88 -8.32 11.32 -5.60
CA GLU A 88 -8.32 11.51 -7.05
C GLU A 88 -8.97 10.33 -7.77
N THR A 89 -9.26 10.50 -9.06
CA THR A 89 -9.69 9.40 -9.92
C THR A 89 -8.54 8.99 -10.83
N TYR A 90 -8.24 7.70 -10.82
CA TYR A 90 -7.18 7.07 -11.61
C TYR A 90 -7.83 6.12 -12.61
N VAL A 91 -7.43 6.24 -13.86
CA VAL A 91 -7.73 5.27 -14.92
C VAL A 91 -6.52 4.35 -15.01
N ILE A 92 -6.70 3.08 -14.72
CA ILE A 92 -5.64 2.07 -14.68
C ILE A 92 -5.91 1.08 -15.80
N GLU A 93 -4.92 0.91 -16.68
CA GLU A 93 -4.91 -0.07 -17.75
C GLU A 93 -3.90 -1.18 -17.42
N ASP A 94 -4.35 -2.42 -17.48
CA ASP A 94 -3.53 -3.62 -17.31
C ASP A 94 -3.82 -4.65 -18.42
N GLU A 95 -3.42 -5.90 -18.20
CA GLU A 95 -3.65 -6.99 -19.16
C GLU A 95 -5.12 -7.44 -19.29
N ASP A 96 -5.98 -7.12 -18.32
CA ASP A 96 -7.41 -7.47 -18.30
C ASP A 96 -8.30 -6.33 -18.81
N GLY A 97 -7.78 -5.09 -18.86
CA GLY A 97 -8.38 -3.96 -19.55
C GLY A 97 -8.22 -2.64 -18.82
N THR A 98 -9.14 -1.70 -19.11
CA THR A 98 -9.12 -0.35 -18.52
C THR A 98 -10.18 -0.21 -17.44
N HIS A 99 -9.76 0.21 -16.25
CA HIS A 99 -10.60 0.38 -15.08
C HIS A 99 -10.45 1.77 -14.48
N SER A 100 -11.56 2.38 -14.04
CA SER A 100 -11.55 3.69 -13.38
C SER A 100 -11.83 3.53 -11.89
N TYR A 101 -10.97 4.08 -11.06
CA TYR A 101 -11.09 4.04 -9.61
C TYR A 101 -10.99 5.44 -9.00
N LYS A 102 -11.92 5.77 -8.12
CA LYS A 102 -11.71 6.88 -7.18
C LYS A 102 -10.89 6.32 -6.02
N ALA A 103 -9.67 6.81 -5.84
CA ALA A 103 -8.73 6.26 -4.87
C ALA A 103 -8.15 7.34 -3.97
N PHE A 104 -8.06 7.01 -2.68
CA PHE A 104 -7.28 7.74 -1.70
C PHE A 104 -5.78 7.53 -1.93
N LEU A 105 -5.36 6.30 -2.26
CA LEU A 105 -4.03 6.02 -2.77
C LEU A 105 -4.05 4.84 -3.75
N VAL A 106 -3.05 4.81 -4.63
CA VAL A 106 -2.69 3.66 -5.45
C VAL A 106 -1.26 3.31 -5.11
N SER A 107 -1.03 2.13 -4.55
CA SER A 107 0.29 1.60 -4.22
C SER A 107 0.57 0.37 -5.07
N VAL A 108 1.79 0.27 -5.59
CA VAL A 108 2.26 -0.87 -6.39
C VAL A 108 3.48 -1.45 -5.71
N ALA A 109 3.37 -2.71 -5.31
CA ALA A 109 4.27 -3.35 -4.39
C ALA A 109 4.98 -4.54 -5.05
N ASN A 110 6.31 -4.52 -4.97
CA ASN A 110 7.18 -5.66 -5.25
C ASN A 110 7.61 -6.36 -3.93
N ALA A 111 7.64 -5.60 -2.83
CA ALA A 111 7.83 -6.12 -1.48
C ALA A 111 6.59 -5.88 -0.60
N SER A 112 6.45 -6.69 0.45
CA SER A 112 5.21 -6.79 1.20
C SER A 112 4.88 -5.65 2.17
N GLN A 113 5.83 -4.74 2.44
CA GLN A 113 5.68 -3.72 3.47
C GLN A 113 6.44 -2.44 3.12
N TYR A 114 5.94 -1.30 3.61
CA TYR A 114 6.67 -0.02 3.58
C TYR A 114 7.89 -0.02 4.52
N GLY A 115 7.79 -0.76 5.62
CA GLY A 115 8.78 -0.78 6.69
C GLY A 115 8.11 -0.84 8.06
N ASN A 116 8.89 -1.14 9.10
CA ASN A 116 8.38 -1.25 10.47
C ASN A 116 7.17 -2.18 10.66
N ASN A 117 7.06 -3.22 9.83
CA ASN A 117 5.94 -4.16 9.83
C ASN A 117 4.58 -3.54 9.41
N ALA A 118 4.59 -2.43 8.68
CA ALA A 118 3.41 -1.88 8.02
C ALA A 118 3.23 -2.55 6.64
N TYR A 119 2.38 -3.58 6.56
CA TYR A 119 2.21 -4.44 5.39
C TYR A 119 1.12 -3.93 4.44
N ILE A 120 1.52 -3.20 3.40
CA ILE A 120 0.61 -2.75 2.33
C ILE A 120 0.17 -3.91 1.42
N ALA A 121 1.06 -4.86 1.18
CA ALA A 121 0.83 -5.98 0.28
C ALA A 121 1.35 -7.29 0.92
N PRO A 122 0.67 -7.85 1.93
CA PRO A 122 1.20 -8.97 2.71
C PRO A 122 1.69 -10.17 1.89
N GLN A 123 1.05 -10.41 0.74
CA GLN A 123 1.32 -11.54 -0.15
C GLN A 123 2.34 -11.24 -1.26
N ALA A 124 2.91 -10.03 -1.30
CA ALA A 124 3.85 -9.66 -2.34
C ALA A 124 5.15 -10.50 -2.29
N SER A 125 5.72 -10.69 -3.48
CA SER A 125 6.88 -11.56 -3.70
C SER A 125 7.80 -10.96 -4.76
N MET A 126 9.05 -10.69 -4.38
CA MET A 126 10.09 -10.24 -5.33
C MET A 126 10.63 -11.35 -6.25
N SER A 127 9.86 -12.41 -6.53
CA SER A 127 10.38 -13.59 -7.26
C SER A 127 9.35 -14.30 -8.15
N ASP A 128 8.12 -13.79 -8.23
CA ASP A 128 7.05 -14.36 -9.04
C ASP A 128 6.83 -13.60 -10.37
N GLY A 129 7.58 -12.53 -10.60
CA GLY A 129 7.49 -11.71 -11.80
C GLY A 129 6.21 -10.90 -11.90
N LEU A 130 5.57 -10.58 -10.78
CA LEU A 130 4.34 -9.78 -10.71
C LEU A 130 4.50 -8.62 -9.72
N LEU A 131 3.73 -7.56 -9.94
CA LEU A 131 3.52 -6.48 -8.98
C LEU A 131 2.15 -6.65 -8.35
N ASP A 132 2.05 -6.50 -7.02
CA ASP A 132 0.76 -6.40 -6.34
C ASP A 132 0.30 -4.93 -6.39
N VAL A 133 -0.85 -4.68 -7.02
CA VAL A 133 -1.46 -3.36 -7.14
C VAL A 133 -2.55 -3.23 -6.09
N ILE A 134 -2.48 -2.17 -5.29
CA ILE A 134 -3.37 -1.90 -4.17
C ILE A 134 -4.04 -0.55 -4.41
N ILE A 135 -5.35 -0.58 -4.58
CA ILE A 135 -6.19 0.61 -4.68
C ILE A 135 -6.95 0.74 -3.39
N MET A 136 -6.68 1.81 -2.65
CA MET A 136 -7.42 2.16 -1.46
C MET A 136 -8.47 3.21 -1.82
N GLU A 137 -9.73 2.85 -1.71
CA GLU A 137 -10.85 3.78 -1.93
C GLU A 137 -10.93 4.81 -0.80
N PRO A 138 -11.58 5.96 -1.04
CA PRO A 138 -11.84 6.95 -0.01
C PRO A 138 -12.48 6.35 1.24
N PHE A 139 -11.90 6.65 2.41
CA PHE A 139 -12.41 6.23 3.69
C PHE A 139 -12.71 7.43 4.60
N ASP A 140 -13.64 7.24 5.53
CA ASP A 140 -13.99 8.26 6.50
C ASP A 140 -13.03 8.18 7.69
N LEU A 141 -12.92 9.26 8.48
CA LEU A 141 -12.09 9.31 9.70
C LEU A 141 -12.24 8.11 10.65
N ILE A 142 -13.45 7.58 10.76
CA ILE A 142 -13.79 6.49 11.67
C ILE A 142 -13.15 5.18 11.19
N ASP A 143 -12.85 5.06 9.89
CA ASP A 143 -12.28 3.87 9.28
C ASP A 143 -10.73 3.86 9.39
N ALA A 144 -10.12 5.03 9.60
CA ALA A 144 -8.66 5.18 9.62
C ALA A 144 -7.95 4.30 10.69
N PRO A 145 -8.46 4.17 11.94
CA PRO A 145 -7.86 3.28 12.92
C PRO A 145 -7.91 1.81 12.50
N GLN A 146 -8.99 1.38 11.83
CA GLN A 146 -9.13 0.01 11.35
C GLN A 146 -8.12 -0.28 10.24
N VAL A 147 -7.99 0.60 9.26
CA VAL A 147 -6.97 0.49 8.19
C VAL A 147 -5.57 0.39 8.79
N ALA A 148 -5.26 1.20 9.80
CA ALA A 148 -3.96 1.12 10.48
C ALA A 148 -3.75 -0.23 11.17
N ILE A 149 -4.76 -0.74 11.89
CA ILE A 149 -4.69 -2.07 12.54
C ILE A 149 -4.46 -3.18 11.50
N GLU A 150 -5.20 -3.15 10.39
CA GLU A 150 -5.11 -4.15 9.32
C GLU A 150 -3.74 -4.14 8.62
N LEU A 151 -3.16 -2.95 8.43
CA LEU A 151 -1.80 -2.76 7.88
C LEU A 151 -0.75 -3.45 8.75
N PHE A 152 -0.84 -3.33 10.08
CA PHE A 152 0.09 -4.00 11.01
C PHE A 152 -0.24 -5.48 11.25
N ASN A 153 -1.50 -5.88 11.04
CA ASN A 153 -1.96 -7.26 11.19
C ASN A 153 -1.87 -8.11 9.93
N LYS A 154 -1.47 -7.54 8.79
CA LYS A 154 -1.37 -8.22 7.48
C LYS A 154 -2.73 -8.68 6.94
N THR A 155 -3.77 -7.92 7.22
CA THR A 155 -5.15 -8.24 6.82
C THR A 155 -5.79 -7.12 6.00
N LEU A 156 -4.98 -6.21 5.46
CA LEU A 156 -5.45 -5.08 4.67
C LEU A 156 -6.20 -5.53 3.41
N ASP A 157 -5.82 -6.67 2.84
CA ASP A 157 -6.47 -7.32 1.70
C ASP A 157 -7.92 -7.77 1.97
N LYS A 158 -8.33 -7.82 3.25
CA LYS A 158 -9.70 -8.19 3.64
C LYS A 158 -10.63 -6.98 3.78
N ASN A 159 -10.10 -5.76 3.70
CA ASN A 159 -10.91 -4.57 3.86
C ASN A 159 -11.71 -4.29 2.58
N LEU A 160 -13.01 -4.00 2.71
CA LEU A 160 -13.92 -3.75 1.58
C LEU A 160 -13.55 -2.54 0.72
N LYS A 161 -12.78 -1.60 1.27
CA LYS A 161 -12.28 -0.40 0.57
C LYS A 161 -10.94 -0.62 -0.10
N ILE A 162 -10.39 -1.83 0.00
CA ILE A 162 -9.13 -2.20 -0.60
C ILE A 162 -9.42 -3.14 -1.76
N LYS A 163 -9.00 -2.72 -2.96
CA LYS A 163 -9.01 -3.56 -4.15
C LYS A 163 -7.58 -3.96 -4.46
N THR A 164 -7.37 -5.24 -4.73
CA THR A 164 -6.06 -5.77 -5.07
C THR A 164 -6.14 -6.59 -6.35
N PHE A 165 -5.10 -6.48 -7.16
CA PHE A 165 -4.87 -7.33 -8.32
C PHE A 165 -3.37 -7.41 -8.58
N ARG A 166 -2.96 -8.27 -9.51
CA ARG A 166 -1.55 -8.46 -9.87
C ARG A 166 -1.37 -8.24 -11.35
N SER A 167 -0.28 -7.58 -11.72
CA SER A 167 0.05 -7.37 -13.12
C SER A 167 1.57 -7.27 -13.29
N LYS A 168 2.04 -7.55 -14.51
CA LYS A 168 3.44 -7.30 -14.93
C LYS A 168 3.67 -5.85 -15.34
N HIS A 169 2.62 -5.20 -15.84
CA HIS A 169 2.66 -3.86 -16.39
C HIS A 169 1.31 -3.19 -16.17
N ILE A 170 1.32 -1.97 -15.65
CA ILE A 170 0.14 -1.13 -15.60
C ILE A 170 0.48 0.26 -16.12
N HIS A 171 -0.49 0.86 -16.81
CA HIS A 171 -0.47 2.26 -17.18
C HIS A 171 -1.52 2.99 -16.36
N ILE A 172 -1.15 4.09 -15.71
CA ILE A 172 -2.06 4.87 -14.87
C ILE A 172 -2.16 6.29 -15.43
N HIS A 173 -3.38 6.71 -15.73
CA HIS A 173 -3.73 8.07 -16.10
C HIS A 173 -4.50 8.75 -14.97
N ARG A 174 -4.10 9.98 -14.61
CA ARG A 174 -4.82 10.89 -13.71
C ARG A 174 -5.07 12.23 -14.38
N LYS A 175 -5.92 13.06 -13.77
CA LYS A 175 -6.39 14.33 -14.37
C LYS A 175 -5.28 15.32 -14.76
N SER A 176 -4.21 15.37 -13.99
CA SER A 176 -3.09 16.31 -14.20
C SER A 176 -1.79 15.75 -13.63
N GLU A 177 -0.68 16.44 -13.86
CA GLU A 177 0.57 16.17 -13.15
C GLU A 177 0.39 16.19 -11.63
N GLY A 178 1.29 15.52 -10.93
CA GLY A 178 1.26 15.39 -9.48
C GLY A 178 2.41 14.55 -8.94
N ILE A 179 2.39 14.27 -7.64
CA ILE A 179 3.48 13.54 -7.00
C ILE A 179 3.28 12.03 -7.18
N ILE A 180 4.38 11.34 -7.46
CA ILE A 180 4.54 9.90 -7.31
C ILE A 180 5.69 9.66 -6.32
N HIS A 181 5.81 8.45 -5.79
CA HIS A 181 6.99 8.06 -5.02
C HIS A 181 7.52 6.70 -5.48
N TYR A 182 8.81 6.47 -5.24
CA TYR A 182 9.46 5.18 -5.38
C TYR A 182 10.33 4.92 -4.14
N ASP A 183 10.09 3.82 -3.44
CA ASP A 183 10.73 3.46 -2.17
C ASP A 183 10.69 4.56 -1.08
N GLY A 184 9.69 5.43 -1.16
CA GLY A 184 9.47 6.55 -0.23
C GLY A 184 10.13 7.87 -0.65
N ASP A 185 10.84 7.90 -1.78
CA ASP A 185 11.38 9.12 -2.36
C ASP A 185 10.35 9.75 -3.31
N PRO A 186 9.90 10.99 -3.06
CA PRO A 186 8.85 11.65 -3.83
C PRO A 186 9.43 12.41 -5.05
N ILE A 187 8.72 12.37 -6.17
CA ILE A 187 9.02 13.18 -7.38
C ILE A 187 7.73 13.66 -8.04
N THR A 188 7.81 14.78 -8.75
CA THR A 188 6.72 15.20 -9.65
C THR A 188 6.76 14.37 -10.93
N SER A 189 5.61 13.88 -11.35
CA SER A 189 5.42 13.13 -12.59
C SER A 189 4.24 13.68 -13.37
N SER A 190 4.21 13.36 -14.66
CA SER A 190 3.12 13.70 -15.57
C SER A 190 1.78 13.07 -15.15
N ALA A 191 0.73 13.37 -15.91
CA ALA A 191 -0.59 12.76 -15.75
C ALA A 191 -0.57 11.25 -16.02
N ASP A 192 0.33 10.81 -16.90
CA ASP A 192 0.53 9.42 -17.31
C ASP A 192 1.74 8.84 -16.56
N VAL A 193 1.56 7.63 -16.02
CA VAL A 193 2.54 6.92 -15.21
C VAL A 193 2.54 5.45 -15.62
N ASP A 194 3.68 4.99 -16.14
CA ASP A 194 3.89 3.60 -16.51
C ASP A 194 4.63 2.85 -15.39
N ILE A 195 4.15 1.66 -15.04
CA ILE A 195 4.78 0.85 -13.99
C ILE A 195 4.94 -0.58 -14.50
N SER A 196 6.16 -1.11 -14.41
CA SER A 196 6.50 -2.42 -14.95
C SER A 196 7.42 -3.21 -14.03
N ILE A 197 7.40 -4.53 -14.14
CA ILE A 197 8.32 -5.42 -13.43
C ILE A 197 9.52 -5.79 -14.31
N VAL A 198 10.72 -5.81 -13.72
CA VAL A 198 11.92 -6.41 -14.32
C VAL A 198 12.21 -7.73 -13.60
N PRO A 199 11.89 -8.87 -14.23
CA PRO A 199 12.05 -10.17 -13.60
C PRO A 199 13.53 -10.54 -13.45
N LYS A 200 13.92 -10.99 -12.26
CA LYS A 200 15.25 -11.55 -11.93
C LYS A 200 16.41 -10.62 -12.31
N GLY A 201 16.15 -9.31 -12.32
CA GLY A 201 17.10 -8.30 -12.77
C GLY A 201 18.19 -7.94 -11.76
N ILE A 202 18.05 -8.36 -10.49
CA ILE A 202 19.04 -8.04 -9.45
C ILE A 202 19.46 -9.28 -8.63
N ASN A 203 20.76 -9.38 -8.36
CA ASN A 203 21.33 -10.40 -7.46
C ASN A 203 21.41 -9.86 -6.03
N ILE A 204 20.68 -10.46 -5.10
CA ILE A 204 20.60 -10.06 -3.69
C ILE A 204 21.02 -11.23 -2.79
N ILE A 205 21.85 -10.95 -1.79
CA ILE A 205 22.14 -11.90 -0.71
C ILE A 205 20.93 -11.93 0.23
N VAL A 206 20.33 -13.10 0.40
CA VAL A 206 19.11 -13.30 1.19
C VAL A 206 19.40 -14.06 2.48
N ASN A 207 18.41 -14.15 3.38
CA ASN A 207 18.50 -15.03 4.53
C ASN A 207 18.15 -16.48 4.14
N PRO A 208 19.11 -17.44 4.09
CA PRO A 208 18.81 -18.83 3.75
C PRO A 208 17.94 -19.53 4.80
N LYS A 209 17.79 -18.93 5.99
CA LYS A 209 16.97 -19.42 7.10
C LYS A 209 15.60 -18.71 7.18
N GLY A 210 15.30 -17.81 6.25
CA GLY A 210 14.02 -17.09 6.21
C GLY A 210 12.93 -17.93 5.54
N GLY A 211 11.86 -18.25 6.27
CA GLY A 211 10.68 -18.92 5.72
C GLY A 211 9.65 -17.94 5.17
N LYS A 212 8.86 -18.37 4.16
CA LYS A 212 7.71 -17.60 3.64
C LYS A 212 6.57 -17.49 4.65
N ASP A 213 6.45 -18.44 5.58
CA ASP A 213 5.37 -18.51 6.60
C ASP A 213 5.30 -17.29 7.52
N CYS A 214 6.40 -16.55 7.68
CA CYS A 214 6.44 -15.35 8.52
C CYS A 214 5.56 -14.20 7.98
N ARG A 215 5.01 -14.33 6.76
CA ARG A 215 4.27 -13.27 6.06
C ARG A 215 2.75 -13.39 6.18
N GLN A 216 2.22 -14.54 6.63
CA GLN A 216 0.77 -14.69 6.79
C GLN A 216 0.28 -14.17 8.15
N PRO A 217 -0.97 -13.67 8.24
CA PRO A 217 -1.61 -13.36 9.51
C PRO A 217 -1.84 -14.63 10.33
N ASN A 218 -1.76 -14.54 11.65
CA ASN A 218 -2.10 -15.66 12.53
C ASN A 218 -3.62 -15.86 12.65
N MET A 219 -4.05 -16.97 13.26
CA MET A 219 -5.49 -17.28 13.41
C MET A 219 -6.27 -16.20 14.17
N LEU A 220 -5.66 -15.59 15.19
CA LEU A 220 -6.30 -14.52 15.96
C LEU A 220 -6.51 -13.26 15.11
N GLN A 221 -5.48 -12.85 14.35
CA GLN A 221 -5.55 -11.74 13.41
C GLN A 221 -6.61 -11.99 12.32
N THR A 222 -6.71 -13.24 11.85
CA THR A 222 -7.72 -13.66 10.88
C THR A 222 -9.14 -13.53 11.45
N ALA A 223 -9.38 -14.03 12.65
CA ALA A 223 -10.70 -13.91 13.30
C ALA A 223 -11.10 -12.45 13.54
N PHE A 224 -10.16 -11.61 14.01
CA PHE A 224 -10.43 -10.17 14.18
C PHE A 224 -10.77 -9.49 12.85
N SER A 225 -10.05 -9.81 11.77
CA SER A 225 -10.34 -9.24 10.45
C SER A 225 -11.71 -9.64 9.91
N GLU A 226 -12.18 -10.86 10.16
CA GLU A 226 -13.52 -11.30 9.77
C GLU A 226 -14.61 -10.54 10.55
N ILE A 227 -14.37 -10.26 11.83
CA ILE A 227 -15.26 -9.45 12.65
C ILE A 227 -15.36 -8.03 12.06
N PHE A 228 -14.23 -7.39 11.76
CA PHE A 228 -14.21 -6.05 11.16
C PHE A 228 -14.89 -6.02 9.79
N TYR A 229 -14.61 -7.00 8.94
CA TYR A 229 -15.28 -7.15 7.64
C TYR A 229 -16.81 -7.22 7.77
N ASN A 230 -17.31 -8.03 8.70
CA ASN A 230 -18.74 -8.15 8.96
C ASN A 230 -19.34 -6.84 9.49
N PHE A 231 -18.62 -6.11 10.35
CA PHE A 231 -19.03 -4.79 10.80
C PHE A 231 -19.11 -3.77 9.66
N ASP A 232 -18.14 -3.77 8.74
CA ASP A 232 -18.15 -2.89 7.58
C ASP A 232 -19.32 -3.19 6.64
N LEU A 233 -19.61 -4.46 6.39
CA LEU A 233 -20.81 -4.87 5.64
C LEU A 233 -22.08 -4.32 6.30
N MET A 234 -22.23 -4.50 7.61
CA MET A 234 -23.39 -3.98 8.35
C MET A 234 -23.49 -2.46 8.26
N ARG A 235 -22.37 -1.75 8.40
CA ARG A 235 -22.34 -0.29 8.34
C ARG A 235 -22.67 0.23 6.94
N GLN A 236 -22.21 -0.44 5.89
CA GLN A 236 -22.58 -0.12 4.51
C GLN A 236 -24.08 -0.34 4.25
N ASP A 237 -24.66 -1.41 4.80
CA ASP A 237 -26.10 -1.66 4.67
C ASP A 237 -26.93 -0.64 5.44
N LEU A 238 -26.53 -0.27 6.66
CA LEU A 238 -27.17 0.79 7.44
C LEU A 238 -27.12 2.15 6.72
N THR A 239 -25.98 2.50 6.14
CA THR A 239 -25.82 3.76 5.38
C THR A 239 -26.64 3.74 4.08
N LYS A 240 -26.71 2.61 3.36
CA LYS A 240 -27.60 2.44 2.19
C LYS A 240 -29.07 2.57 2.57
N GLN A 241 -29.50 1.92 3.66
CA GLN A 241 -30.86 2.03 4.17
C GLN A 241 -31.20 3.46 4.58
N SER A 242 -30.32 4.14 5.32
CA SER A 242 -30.48 5.54 5.71
C SER A 242 -30.63 6.46 4.49
N ARG A 243 -29.76 6.30 3.46
CA ARG A 243 -29.89 7.05 2.20
C ARG A 243 -31.21 6.75 1.47
N LYS A 244 -31.67 5.50 1.46
CA LYS A 244 -32.95 5.11 0.87
C LYS A 244 -34.14 5.75 1.61
N VAL A 245 -34.11 5.77 2.94
CA VAL A 245 -35.11 6.43 3.79
C VAL A 245 -35.11 7.95 3.54
N GLN A 246 -33.94 8.58 3.47
CA GLN A 246 -33.81 10.00 3.13
C GLN A 246 -34.35 10.31 1.73
N ALA A 247 -34.07 9.47 0.73
CA ALA A 247 -34.59 9.63 -0.62
C ALA A 247 -36.12 9.47 -0.69
N ILE A 248 -36.68 8.51 0.06
CA ILE A 248 -38.13 8.34 0.21
C ILE A 248 -38.75 9.57 0.86
N ASN A 249 -38.15 10.08 1.95
CA ASN A 249 -38.63 11.26 2.65
C ASN A 249 -38.57 12.52 1.75
N LYS A 250 -37.48 12.69 0.98
CA LYS A 250 -37.35 13.78 -0.01
C LYS A 250 -38.39 13.69 -1.14
N ASN A 251 -38.72 12.48 -1.59
CA ASN A 251 -39.79 12.26 -2.58
C ASN A 251 -41.19 12.47 -2.01
N LEU A 252 -41.43 12.10 -0.74
CA LEU A 252 -42.67 12.40 -0.02
C LEU A 252 -42.86 13.90 0.15
N LEU A 253 -41.83 14.62 0.60
CA LEU A 253 -41.85 16.08 0.74
C LEU A 253 -42.12 16.77 -0.61
N ARG A 254 -41.50 16.30 -1.71
CA ARG A 254 -41.80 16.81 -3.06
C ARG A 254 -43.22 16.52 -3.54
N LYS A 255 -43.84 15.41 -3.13
CA LYS A 255 -45.23 15.07 -3.48
C LYS A 255 -46.26 15.84 -2.66
N LEU A 256 -45.86 16.40 -1.51
CA LEU A 256 -46.74 17.11 -0.59
C LEU A 256 -46.81 18.63 -0.81
N ASN A 257 -46.05 19.20 -1.76
CA ASN A 257 -46.05 20.63 -2.13
C ASN A 257 -46.18 21.60 -0.93
N ILE A 258 -45.11 21.65 -0.12
CA ILE A 258 -44.58 22.90 0.44
C ILE A 258 -43.22 23.14 -0.22
#